data_AF-A0A2U1KV23-F1
#
_entry.id   AF-A0A2U1KV23-F1
#
_cell.length_a   1.000
_cell.length_b   1.000
_cell.length_c   1.000
_cell.angle_alpha   90.00
_cell.angle_beta   90.00
_cell.angle_gamma   90.00
#
_symmetry.space_group_name_H-M   'P 1'
#
loop_
_entity.id
_entity.type
_entity.pdbx_description
1 polymer ?
#
loop_
_entity_poly.entity_id
_entity_poly.type
_entity_poly.pdbx_seq_one_letter_code
_entity_poly.pdbx_strand_id
1 'polypeptide(L)'
;MNNSSIRSILEKEKLNEALPEAPADNATAAVRNAYNRRKNEQQEVACLMLASMIPELQKNLENLAAFDMLRELKVMFEQQAEQELFDTVRSFHACKQEEGQSVSSYVMKMKGYLDQMDRLGYPMPQILGVSLILTSLERHAQEGSSCPSYQQRQNSEKEQGKTAGTWQGTRERQGSACLCLQTQNPPTC
;
A
#
# COMPACT_ATOMS: atom_id res chain seq x y z
N MET A 1 6.91 12.66 -12.77
CA MET A 1 6.03 11.66 -13.44
C MET A 1 5.81 10.50 -12.48
N ASN A 2 4.61 9.93 -12.43
CA ASN A 2 4.32 8.72 -11.65
C ASN A 2 4.80 7.47 -12.41
N ASN A 3 5.24 6.44 -11.69
CA ASN A 3 5.75 5.18 -12.24
C ASN A 3 4.74 4.56 -13.24
N SER A 4 3.44 4.74 -12.99
CA SER A 4 2.36 4.35 -13.90
C SER A 4 2.38 5.02 -15.29
N SER A 5 2.75 6.31 -15.39
CA SER A 5 2.87 6.98 -16.69
C SER A 5 4.10 6.51 -17.45
N ILE A 6 5.21 6.26 -16.73
CA ILE A 6 6.43 5.72 -17.33
C ILE A 6 6.18 4.31 -17.83
N ARG A 7 5.57 3.45 -17.02
CA ARG A 7 5.13 2.10 -17.41
C ARG A 7 4.27 2.13 -18.66
N SER A 8 3.27 3.02 -18.73
CA SER A 8 2.40 3.15 -19.92
C SER A 8 3.14 3.62 -21.18
N ILE A 9 4.19 4.44 -21.04
CA ILE A 9 5.06 4.86 -22.16
C ILE A 9 5.94 3.68 -22.60
N LEU A 10 6.53 2.96 -21.63
CA LEU A 10 7.36 1.77 -21.87
C LEU A 10 6.58 0.61 -22.53
N GLU A 11 5.30 0.45 -22.20
CA GLU A 11 4.44 -0.63 -22.73
C GLU A 11 3.90 -0.34 -24.13
N LYS A 12 3.76 0.94 -24.50
CA LYS A 12 3.23 1.36 -25.81
C LYS A 12 4.27 1.37 -26.92
N GLU A 13 5.52 1.67 -26.58
CA GLU A 13 6.57 1.83 -27.58
C GLU A 13 7.17 0.46 -27.96
N LYS A 14 7.01 0.06 -29.23
CA LYS A 14 7.50 -1.22 -29.80
C LYS A 14 9.03 -1.26 -29.97
N LEU A 15 9.78 -0.69 -29.05
CA LEU A 15 11.25 -0.74 -29.02
C LEU A 15 11.73 -2.07 -28.42
N ASN A 16 11.29 -3.20 -29.01
CA ASN A 16 11.68 -4.53 -28.54
C ASN A 16 13.06 -4.97 -29.06
N GLU A 17 13.65 -4.21 -29.97
CA GLU A 17 14.91 -4.56 -30.63
C GLU A 17 15.81 -3.34 -30.84
N ALA A 18 17.10 -3.55 -30.57
CA ALA A 18 18.16 -2.60 -30.89
C ALA A 18 18.19 -2.25 -32.39
N LEU A 19 18.78 -1.11 -32.71
CA LEU A 19 19.05 -0.76 -34.10
C LEU A 19 19.99 -1.82 -34.70
N PRO A 20 19.72 -2.32 -35.93
CA PRO A 20 20.63 -3.24 -36.60
C PRO A 20 21.97 -2.55 -36.90
N GLU A 21 22.99 -3.34 -37.20
CA GLU A 21 24.31 -2.82 -37.57
C GLU A 21 24.22 -1.93 -38.82
N ALA A 22 25.06 -0.90 -38.87
CA ALA A 22 25.04 0.06 -39.96
C ALA A 22 25.31 -0.66 -41.30
N PRO A 23 24.51 -0.38 -42.35
CA PRO A 23 24.71 -1.02 -43.64
C PRO A 23 26.06 -0.60 -44.25
N ALA A 24 26.74 -1.53 -44.91
CA ALA A 24 28.00 -1.28 -45.59
C ALA A 24 27.88 -0.17 -46.65
N ASP A 25 28.99 0.48 -46.99
CA ASP A 25 28.99 1.61 -47.93
C ASP A 25 28.47 1.23 -49.32
N ASN A 26 28.68 -0.02 -49.73
CA ASN A 26 28.18 -0.59 -50.99
C ASN A 26 26.73 -1.11 -50.92
N ALA A 27 26.04 -0.96 -49.79
CA ALA A 27 24.67 -1.40 -49.64
C ALA A 27 23.71 -0.66 -50.58
N THR A 28 22.65 -1.37 -50.99
CA THR A 28 21.64 -0.81 -51.88
C THR A 28 20.90 0.36 -51.22
N ALA A 29 20.38 1.27 -52.04
CA ALA A 29 19.58 2.40 -51.55
C ALA A 29 18.39 1.94 -50.71
N ALA A 30 17.75 0.82 -51.06
CA ALA A 30 16.65 0.25 -50.30
C ALA A 30 17.05 -0.13 -48.86
N VAL A 31 18.21 -0.78 -48.69
CA VAL A 31 18.74 -1.16 -47.37
C VAL A 31 19.09 0.08 -46.54
N ARG A 32 19.78 1.06 -47.15
CA ARG A 32 20.14 2.31 -46.47
C ARG A 32 18.89 3.12 -46.05
N ASN A 33 17.87 3.18 -46.90
CA ASN A 33 16.62 3.87 -46.61
C ASN A 33 15.82 3.20 -45.49
N ALA A 34 15.78 1.86 -45.47
CA ALA A 34 15.13 1.11 -44.40
C ALA A 34 15.83 1.33 -43.05
N TYR A 35 17.17 1.30 -43.04
CA TYR A 35 17.96 1.61 -41.84
C TYR A 35 17.70 3.03 -41.32
N ASN A 36 17.78 4.04 -42.20
CA ASN A 36 17.57 5.44 -41.81
C ASN A 36 16.16 5.69 -41.28
N ARG A 37 15.14 5.04 -41.86
CA ARG A 37 13.77 5.12 -41.35
C ARG A 37 13.68 4.62 -39.91
N ARG A 38 14.20 3.42 -39.64
CA ARG A 38 14.21 2.84 -38.28
C ARG A 38 15.02 3.71 -37.32
N LYS A 39 16.15 4.26 -37.76
CA LYS A 39 16.97 5.16 -36.96
C LYS A 39 16.20 6.43 -36.57
N ASN A 40 15.48 7.04 -37.52
CA ASN A 40 14.69 8.25 -37.26
C ASN A 40 13.53 7.96 -36.30
N GLU A 41 12.82 6.84 -36.47
CA GLU A 41 11.76 6.39 -35.56
C GLU A 41 12.31 6.21 -34.13
N GLN A 42 13.46 5.55 -33.97
CA GLN A 42 14.09 5.41 -32.65
C GLN A 42 14.49 6.77 -32.06
N GLN A 43 15.00 7.69 -32.88
CA GLN A 43 15.38 9.03 -32.43
C GLN A 43 14.17 9.84 -31.94
N GLU A 44 13.02 9.75 -32.61
CA GLU A 44 11.78 10.39 -32.17
C GLU A 44 11.34 9.87 -30.80
N VAL A 45 11.38 8.56 -30.59
CA VAL A 45 11.03 7.95 -29.30
C VAL A 45 12.04 8.36 -28.21
N ALA A 46 13.34 8.42 -28.52
CA ALA A 46 14.35 8.94 -27.59
C ALA A 46 14.07 10.39 -27.16
N CYS A 47 13.72 11.26 -28.12
CA CYS A 47 13.35 12.64 -27.84
C CYS A 47 12.11 12.74 -26.93
N LEU A 48 11.08 11.92 -27.20
CA LEU A 48 9.87 11.87 -26.37
C LEU A 48 10.16 11.36 -24.95
N MET A 49 10.98 10.31 -24.83
CA MET A 49 11.42 9.79 -23.53
C MET A 49 12.14 10.87 -22.74
N LEU A 50 13.16 11.51 -23.31
CA LEU A 50 13.91 12.59 -22.66
C LEU A 50 13.02 13.78 -22.27
N ALA A 51 12.13 14.22 -23.16
CA ALA A 51 11.24 15.35 -22.91
C ALA A 51 10.23 15.10 -21.78
N SER A 52 9.89 13.84 -21.52
CA SER A 52 8.98 13.45 -20.44
C SER A 52 9.65 13.39 -19.07
N MET A 53 10.98 13.36 -19.02
CA MET A 53 11.74 13.10 -17.79
C MET A 53 12.13 14.38 -17.05
N ILE A 54 12.52 14.21 -15.79
CA ILE A 54 13.11 15.28 -15.00
C ILE A 54 14.55 15.56 -15.50
N PRO A 55 15.05 16.81 -15.41
CA PRO A 55 16.34 17.20 -15.99
C PRO A 55 17.54 16.38 -15.50
N GLU A 56 17.52 15.97 -14.23
CA GLU A 56 18.58 15.17 -13.62
C GLU A 56 18.70 13.79 -14.29
N LEU A 57 17.55 13.16 -14.56
CA LEU A 57 17.49 11.87 -15.23
C LEU A 57 17.80 12.01 -16.73
N GLN A 58 17.28 13.08 -17.34
CA GLN A 58 17.54 13.40 -18.75
C GLN A 58 19.04 13.48 -19.04
N LYS A 59 19.81 14.21 -18.22
CA LYS A 59 21.26 14.38 -18.40
C LYS A 59 22.04 13.06 -18.35
N ASN A 60 21.58 12.10 -17.54
CA ASN A 60 22.24 10.80 -17.45
C ASN A 60 21.99 9.91 -18.67
N LEU A 61 20.90 10.16 -19.41
CA LEU A 61 20.43 9.30 -20.48
C LEU A 61 20.56 9.92 -21.87
N GLU A 62 20.84 11.23 -21.99
CA GLU A 62 20.84 11.97 -23.27
C GLU A 62 21.80 11.42 -24.34
N ASN A 63 22.86 10.72 -23.93
CA ASN A 63 23.87 10.14 -24.83
C ASN A 63 23.58 8.67 -25.20
N LEU A 64 22.52 8.08 -24.66
CA LEU A 64 22.13 6.69 -24.94
C LEU A 64 21.24 6.61 -26.18
N ALA A 65 21.36 5.51 -26.92
CA ALA A 65 20.38 5.18 -27.96
C ALA A 65 19.01 4.91 -27.33
N ALA A 66 17.93 5.10 -28.11
CA ALA A 66 16.56 4.94 -27.63
C ALA A 66 16.32 3.60 -26.92
N PHE A 67 16.84 2.52 -27.49
CA PHE A 67 16.71 1.18 -26.92
C PHE A 67 17.46 1.02 -25.58
N ASP A 68 18.69 1.55 -25.48
CA ASP A 68 19.46 1.51 -24.24
C ASP A 68 18.82 2.39 -23.17
N MET A 69 18.36 3.58 -23.53
CA MET A 69 17.61 4.48 -22.65
C MET A 69 16.36 3.79 -22.09
N LEU A 70 15.55 3.17 -22.97
CA LEU A 70 14.39 2.40 -22.56
C LEU A 70 14.75 1.28 -21.58
N ARG A 71 15.83 0.55 -21.84
CA ARG A 71 16.32 -0.51 -20.97
C ARG A 71 16.72 0.01 -19.59
N GLU A 72 17.54 1.07 -19.54
CA GLU A 72 17.98 1.66 -18.26
C GLU A 72 16.78 2.18 -17.46
N LEU A 73 15.84 2.86 -18.11
CA LEU A 73 14.61 3.32 -17.46
C LEU A 73 13.79 2.15 -16.91
N LYS A 74 13.61 1.10 -17.71
CA LYS A 74 12.90 -0.09 -17.27
C LYS A 74 13.54 -0.68 -16.02
N VAL A 75 14.85 -0.87 -16.02
CA VAL A 75 15.59 -1.38 -14.86
C VAL A 75 15.42 -0.48 -13.64
N MET A 76 15.59 0.83 -13.78
CA MET A 76 15.47 1.79 -12.66
C MET A 76 14.05 1.81 -12.07
N PHE A 77 13.02 1.89 -12.91
CA PHE A 77 11.64 2.01 -12.46
C PHE A 77 11.05 0.68 -11.99
N GLU A 78 11.50 -0.46 -12.54
CA GLU A 78 11.18 -1.78 -12.00
C GLU A 78 11.82 -1.98 -10.63
N GLN A 79 13.12 -1.73 -10.47
CA GLN A 79 13.79 -1.82 -9.18
C GLN A 79 13.17 -0.90 -8.13
N GLN A 80 12.83 0.34 -8.52
CA GLN A 80 12.13 1.27 -7.63
C GLN A 80 10.75 0.74 -7.24
N ALA A 81 9.96 0.22 -8.19
CA ALA A 81 8.64 -0.34 -7.89
C ALA A 81 8.73 -1.58 -6.98
N GLU A 82 9.73 -2.44 -7.17
CA GLU A 82 10.00 -3.60 -6.32
C GLU A 82 10.37 -3.18 -4.89
N GLN A 83 11.24 -2.19 -4.75
CA GLN A 83 11.61 -1.65 -3.45
C GLN A 83 10.42 -1.01 -2.73
N GLU A 84 9.63 -0.18 -3.44
CA GLU A 84 8.41 0.43 -2.91
C GLU A 84 7.37 -0.64 -2.51
N LEU A 85 7.25 -1.71 -3.29
CA LEU A 85 6.38 -2.85 -2.97
C LEU A 85 6.85 -3.53 -1.69
N PHE A 86 8.15 -3.83 -1.60
CA PHE A 86 8.73 -4.47 -0.43
C PHE A 86 8.51 -3.65 0.84
N ASP A 87 8.76 -2.34 0.79
CA ASP A 87 8.57 -1.44 1.93
C ASP A 87 7.08 -1.28 2.30
N THR A 88 6.19 -1.29 1.31
CA THR A 88 4.73 -1.28 1.52
C THR A 88 4.26 -2.55 2.22
N VAL A 89 4.68 -3.72 1.73
CA VAL A 89 4.34 -5.03 2.32
C VAL A 89 4.92 -5.16 3.74
N ARG A 90 6.16 -4.72 3.95
CA ARG A 90 6.79 -4.69 5.28
C ARG A 90 5.98 -3.81 6.24
N SER A 91 5.62 -2.59 5.81
CA SER A 91 4.82 -1.65 6.58
C SER A 91 3.42 -2.21 6.90
N PHE A 92 2.78 -2.87 5.94
CA PHE A 92 1.49 -3.54 6.13
C PHE A 92 1.56 -4.61 7.22
N HIS A 93 2.55 -5.50 7.17
CA HIS A 93 2.71 -6.58 8.15
C HIS A 93 3.09 -6.08 9.55
N ALA A 94 3.88 -5.01 9.63
CA ALA A 94 4.25 -4.37 10.90
C ALA A 94 3.14 -3.49 11.49
N CYS A 95 2.13 -3.12 10.70
CA CYS A 95 1.08 -2.21 11.11
C CYS A 95 0.15 -2.83 12.17
N LYS A 96 0.22 -2.27 13.37
CA LYS A 96 -0.62 -2.62 14.51
C LYS A 96 -1.59 -1.48 14.83
N GLN A 97 -2.76 -1.80 15.35
CA GLN A 97 -3.68 -0.81 15.88
C GLN A 97 -3.06 -0.22 17.15
N GLU A 98 -2.89 1.09 17.17
CA GLU A 98 -2.30 1.81 18.30
C GLU A 98 -3.33 1.95 19.44
N GLU A 99 -2.85 2.03 20.69
CA GLU A 99 -3.74 2.24 21.84
C GLU A 99 -4.50 3.57 21.69
N GLY A 100 -5.82 3.52 21.83
CA GLY A 100 -6.68 4.69 21.61
C GLY A 100 -6.98 5.01 20.13
N GLN A 101 -6.38 4.32 19.16
CA GLN A 101 -6.72 4.47 17.75
C GLN A 101 -8.11 3.86 17.46
N SER A 102 -8.94 4.58 16.71
CA SER A 102 -10.23 4.04 16.26
C SER A 102 -10.02 2.92 15.22
N VAL A 103 -10.88 1.90 15.26
CA VAL A 103 -10.88 0.80 14.28
C VAL A 103 -11.01 1.34 12.86
N SER A 104 -11.88 2.34 12.64
CA SER A 104 -12.03 2.96 11.31
C SER A 104 -10.73 3.61 10.81
N SER A 105 -9.99 4.30 11.68
CA SER A 105 -8.70 4.91 11.32
C SER A 105 -7.67 3.84 10.95
N TYR A 106 -7.60 2.77 11.75
CA TYR A 106 -6.70 1.65 11.48
C TYR A 106 -7.02 0.93 10.16
N VAL A 107 -8.30 0.63 9.91
CA VAL A 107 -8.75 -0.01 8.65
C VAL A 107 -8.40 0.86 7.45
N MET A 108 -8.55 2.18 7.54
CA MET A 108 -8.18 3.10 6.45
C MET A 108 -6.66 3.08 6.19
N LYS A 109 -5.83 3.04 7.23
CA LYS A 109 -4.37 2.88 7.10
C LYS A 109 -4.01 1.57 6.40
N MET A 110 -4.63 0.45 6.81
CA MET A 110 -4.42 -0.86 6.19
C MET A 110 -4.87 -0.90 4.73
N LYS A 111 -6.04 -0.33 4.42
CA LYS A 111 -6.54 -0.17 3.03
C LYS A 111 -5.56 0.64 2.19
N GLY A 112 -4.99 1.72 2.74
CA GLY A 112 -4.02 2.56 2.04
C GLY A 112 -2.80 1.77 1.54
N TYR A 113 -2.31 0.79 2.31
CA TYR A 113 -1.26 -0.11 1.84
C TYR A 113 -1.73 -1.05 0.72
N LEU A 114 -2.96 -1.59 0.80
CA LEU A 114 -3.53 -2.40 -0.28
C LEU A 114 -3.68 -1.60 -1.58
N ASP A 115 -4.15 -0.36 -1.49
CA ASP A 115 -4.28 0.56 -2.62
C ASP A 115 -2.89 0.90 -3.21
N GLN A 116 -1.86 1.05 -2.37
CA GLN A 116 -0.50 1.30 -2.82
C GLN A 116 0.07 0.09 -3.60
N MET A 117 -0.19 -1.13 -3.15
CA MET A 117 0.20 -2.35 -3.87
C MET A 117 -0.51 -2.46 -5.23
N ASP A 118 -1.80 -2.11 -5.30
CA ASP A 118 -2.55 -2.03 -6.55
C ASP A 118 -1.91 -1.04 -7.54
N ARG A 119 -1.55 0.16 -7.06
CA ARG A 119 -0.87 1.18 -7.88
C ARG A 119 0.50 0.74 -8.41
N LEU A 120 1.19 -0.15 -7.70
CA LEU A 120 2.47 -0.73 -8.14
C LEU A 120 2.29 -1.89 -9.16
N GLY A 121 1.03 -2.27 -9.44
CA GLY A 121 0.68 -3.33 -10.38
C GLY A 121 0.50 -4.71 -9.72
N TYR A 122 0.35 -4.74 -8.39
CA TYR A 122 0.16 -5.97 -7.62
C TYR A 122 -1.19 -5.93 -6.86
N PRO A 123 -2.33 -5.92 -7.57
CA PRO A 123 -3.64 -5.88 -6.95
C PRO A 123 -3.86 -7.10 -6.07
N MET A 124 -4.24 -6.87 -4.81
CA MET A 124 -4.64 -7.95 -3.92
C MET A 124 -6.11 -8.31 -4.13
N PRO A 125 -6.46 -9.61 -4.32
CA PRO A 125 -7.84 -10.04 -4.38
C PRO A 125 -8.62 -9.54 -3.17
N GLN A 126 -9.80 -8.96 -3.40
CA GLN A 126 -10.54 -8.24 -2.36
C GLN A 126 -10.86 -9.11 -1.13
N ILE A 127 -11.19 -10.39 -1.35
CA ILE A 127 -11.43 -11.36 -0.27
C ILE A 127 -10.19 -11.49 0.61
N LEU A 128 -9.00 -11.63 0.01
CA LEU A 128 -7.74 -11.74 0.75
C LEU A 128 -7.41 -10.46 1.51
N GLY A 129 -7.58 -9.29 0.87
CA GLY A 129 -7.34 -8.00 1.51
C GLY A 129 -8.22 -7.78 2.75
N VAL A 130 -9.51 -8.09 2.65
CA VAL A 130 -10.44 -8.01 3.78
C VAL A 130 -10.08 -9.01 4.87
N SER A 131 -9.79 -10.27 4.52
CA SER A 131 -9.36 -11.28 5.48
C SER A 131 -8.11 -10.86 6.25
N LEU A 132 -7.09 -10.31 5.58
CA LEU A 132 -5.87 -9.84 6.25
C LEU A 132 -6.13 -8.68 7.21
N ILE A 133 -7.00 -7.73 6.85
CA ILE A 133 -7.40 -6.64 7.73
C ILE A 133 -8.10 -7.19 8.98
N LEU A 134 -9.04 -8.11 8.80
CA LEU A 134 -9.77 -8.74 9.91
C LEU A 134 -8.83 -9.55 10.82
N THR A 135 -7.96 -10.38 10.27
CA THR A 135 -6.95 -11.13 11.04
C THR A 135 -6.03 -10.20 11.83
N SER A 136 -5.68 -9.03 11.27
CA SER A 136 -4.87 -8.07 11.99
C SER A 136 -5.60 -7.43 13.17
N LEU A 137 -6.90 -7.15 13.03
CA LEU A 137 -7.76 -6.68 14.12
C LEU A 137 -7.93 -7.73 15.24
N GLU A 138 -8.09 -9.01 14.86
CA GLU A 138 -8.28 -10.11 15.82
C GLU A 138 -7.05 -10.34 16.71
N ARG A 139 -5.83 -10.14 16.20
CA ARG A 139 -4.59 -10.23 17.00
C ARG A 139 -4.58 -9.28 18.21
N HIS A 140 -5.17 -8.09 18.08
CA HIS A 140 -5.27 -7.14 19.19
C HIS A 140 -6.26 -7.56 20.27
N ALA A 141 -7.35 -8.22 19.89
CA ALA A 141 -8.32 -8.75 20.85
C ALA A 141 -7.73 -9.89 21.70
N GLN A 142 -6.76 -10.64 21.17
CA GLN A 142 -6.09 -11.72 21.89
C GLN A 142 -4.95 -11.21 22.79
N GLU A 143 -4.15 -10.23 22.36
CA GLU A 143 -3.09 -9.63 23.20
C GLU A 143 -3.65 -8.97 24.48
N GLY A 144 -4.87 -8.40 24.41
CA GLY A 144 -5.56 -7.83 25.57
C GLY A 144 -6.01 -8.84 26.65
N SER A 145 -6.06 -10.13 26.33
CA SER A 145 -6.43 -11.19 27.30
C SER A 145 -5.27 -11.62 28.21
N SER A 146 -4.04 -11.19 27.93
CA SER A 146 -2.89 -11.40 28.81
C SER A 146 -2.73 -10.30 29.87
N CYS A 147 -3.54 -9.23 29.84
CA CYS A 147 -3.49 -8.15 30.80
C CYS A 147 -4.16 -8.56 32.13
N PRO A 148 -3.42 -8.56 33.28
CA PRO A 148 -3.97 -8.96 34.58
C PRO A 148 -5.23 -8.18 34.99
N SER A 149 -5.38 -6.94 34.52
CA SER A 149 -6.52 -6.05 34.80
C SER A 149 -7.86 -6.57 34.26
N TYR A 150 -7.89 -7.26 33.12
CA TYR A 150 -9.12 -7.85 32.59
C TYR A 150 -9.50 -9.14 33.34
N GLN A 151 -8.51 -9.94 33.72
CA GLN A 151 -8.71 -11.13 34.55
C GLN A 151 -9.23 -10.75 35.95
N GLN A 152 -8.71 -9.65 36.54
CA GLN A 152 -9.16 -9.11 37.83
C GLN A 152 -10.64 -8.70 37.78
N ARG A 153 -11.07 -8.08 36.67
CA ARG A 153 -12.45 -7.63 36.48
C ARG A 153 -13.43 -8.81 36.39
N GLN A 154 -13.09 -9.83 35.60
CA GLN A 154 -13.90 -11.06 35.53
C GLN A 154 -13.91 -11.84 36.85
N ASN A 155 -12.81 -11.83 37.60
CA ASN A 155 -12.76 -12.45 38.92
C ASN A 155 -13.61 -11.69 39.94
N SER A 156 -13.63 -10.35 39.88
CA SER A 156 -14.47 -9.51 40.75
C SER A 156 -15.96 -9.63 40.45
N GLU A 157 -16.35 -9.81 39.18
CA GLU A 157 -17.74 -10.06 38.78
C GLU A 157 -18.21 -11.47 39.21
N LYS A 158 -17.31 -12.46 39.21
CA LYS A 158 -17.60 -13.82 39.73
C LYS A 158 -17.71 -13.88 41.26
N GLU A 159 -16.97 -13.06 42.00
CA GLU A 159 -17.12 -12.98 43.46
C GLU A 159 -18.38 -12.20 43.89
N GLN A 160 -18.74 -11.12 43.19
CA GLN A 160 -19.98 -10.38 43.47
C GLN A 160 -21.26 -11.19 43.17
N GLY A 161 -21.20 -12.15 42.26
CA GLY A 161 -22.29 -13.11 42.01
C GLY A 161 -22.48 -14.17 43.11
N LYS A 162 -21.55 -14.31 44.06
CA LYS A 162 -21.63 -15.28 45.16
C LYS A 162 -22.13 -14.69 46.49
N THR A 163 -22.12 -13.37 46.65
CA THR A 163 -22.52 -12.71 47.90
C THR A 163 -23.84 -11.94 47.83
N ALA A 164 -24.44 -11.77 46.65
CA ALA A 164 -25.75 -11.13 46.52
C ALA A 164 -26.90 -12.15 46.66
N GLY A 165 -27.19 -12.53 47.90
CA GLY A 165 -28.52 -13.01 48.25
C GLY A 165 -29.56 -11.92 47.90
N THR A 166 -30.55 -12.34 47.11
CA THR A 166 -31.88 -11.74 46.90
C THR A 166 -31.98 -10.22 46.78
N TRP A 167 -32.02 -9.71 45.54
CA TRP A 167 -32.55 -8.38 45.24
C TRP A 167 -33.73 -8.47 44.25
N GLN A 168 -34.91 -8.05 44.72
CA GLN A 168 -36.04 -7.67 43.87
C GLN A 168 -35.93 -6.18 43.58
N GLY A 169 -35.81 -5.81 42.31
CA GLY A 169 -35.80 -4.42 41.85
C GLY A 169 -36.05 -4.36 40.35
N THR A 170 -37.14 -3.70 39.96
CA THR A 170 -37.63 -3.60 38.59
C THR A 170 -36.64 -2.85 37.69
N ARG A 171 -36.30 -3.47 36.57
CA ARG A 171 -35.27 -2.99 35.62
C ARG A 171 -35.93 -2.07 34.58
N GLU A 172 -35.86 -0.75 34.77
CA GLU A 172 -36.12 0.18 33.67
C GLU A 172 -34.84 0.40 32.86
N ARG A 173 -34.91 0.11 31.57
CA ARG A 173 -33.84 0.34 30.60
C ARG A 173 -34.10 1.70 29.95
N GLN A 174 -33.32 2.71 30.30
CA GLN A 174 -33.14 3.87 29.44
C GLN A 174 -31.68 4.00 29.03
N GLY A 175 -31.48 4.43 27.79
CA GLY A 175 -30.30 4.15 26.98
C GLY A 175 -28.93 4.57 27.53
N SER A 176 -27.96 3.74 27.15
CA SER A 176 -26.52 3.96 26.93
C SER A 176 -25.63 4.68 27.95
N ALA A 177 -26.09 5.06 29.13
CA ALA A 177 -25.19 5.46 30.20
C ALA A 177 -25.75 5.03 31.57
N CYS A 178 -25.09 4.06 32.21
CA CYS A 178 -25.22 3.90 33.66
C CYS A 178 -24.51 5.10 34.31
N LEU A 179 -25.20 6.22 34.42
CA LEU A 179 -24.80 7.28 35.35
C LEU A 179 -25.34 6.89 36.73
N CYS A 180 -24.47 6.32 37.56
CA CYS A 180 -24.74 6.21 38.99
C CYS A 180 -24.69 7.63 39.58
N LEU A 181 -25.84 8.28 39.67
CA LEU A 181 -26.01 9.47 40.51
C LEU A 181 -25.95 9.02 41.97
N GLN A 182 -24.84 9.30 42.65
CA GLN A 182 -24.72 9.13 44.09
C GLN A 182 -25.47 10.25 44.80
N THR A 183 -26.70 9.98 45.23
CA THR A 183 -27.34 10.79 46.27
C THR A 183 -26.93 10.24 47.63
N GLN A 184 -25.99 10.89 48.30
CA GLN A 184 -25.75 10.67 49.73
C GLN A 184 -26.92 11.28 50.51
N ASN A 185 -27.67 10.45 51.25
CA ASN A 185 -28.48 10.93 52.36
C ASN A 185 -27.69 10.72 53.67
N PRO A 186 -27.75 11.67 54.63
CA PRO A 186 -26.95 11.67 55.85
C PRO A 186 -27.42 10.60 56.87
N PRO A 187 -26.61 10.31 57.90
CA PRO A 187 -26.80 9.13 58.75
C PRO A 187 -27.97 9.32 59.70
N THR A 188 -28.59 8.20 60.10
CA THR A 188 -29.51 8.16 61.24
C THR A 188 -28.85 7.34 62.37
N CYS A 189 -28.95 7.88 63.59
CA CYS A 189 -28.29 7.44 64.83
C CYS A 189 -28.42 5.96 65.16
#